data_AF-A0A916RV52-F1
#
_entry.id   AF-A0A916RV52-F1
#
_cell.length_a   1.000
_cell.length_b   1.000
_cell.length_c   1.000
_cell.angle_alpha   90.00
_cell.angle_beta   90.00
_cell.angle_gamma   90.00
#
_symmetry.space_group_name_H-M   'P 1'
#
loop_
_entity.id
_entity.type
_entity.pdbx_description
1 polymer ?
#
loop_
_entity_poly.entity_id
_entity_poly.type
_entity_poly.pdbx_seq_one_letter_code
_entity_poly.pdbx_strand_id
1 'polypeptide(L)' 'MEALFVDPAHRGSGIGAALVRHGLAMHPQMTTDVNEQNGQAVGFYERMGFVQTGRSAFDGQGKPYPLIHLKHAGGSAN' A
#
# COMPACT_ATOMS: atom_id res chain seq x y z
N MET A 1 -9.54 3.27 1.58
CA MET A 1 -9.56 2.69 0.23
C MET A 1 -9.26 1.22 0.39
N GLU A 2 -10.20 0.32 0.11
CA GLU A 2 -10.03 -1.11 0.47
C GLU A 2 -9.07 -1.85 -0.47
N ALA A 3 -8.90 -1.42 -1.72
CA ALA A 3 -7.84 -1.96 -2.57
C ALA A 3 -7.49 -1.03 -3.75
N LEU A 4 -6.20 -0.86 -4.02
CA LEU A 4 -5.68 -0.22 -5.23
C LEU A 4 -5.03 -1.30 -6.11
N PHE A 5 -5.68 -1.64 -7.22
CA PHE A 5 -5.12 -2.58 -8.18
C PHE A 5 -4.60 -1.82 -9.40
N VAL A 6 -3.28 -1.91 -9.63
CA VAL A 6 -2.64 -1.41 -10.85
C VAL A 6 -2.29 -2.61 -11.71
N ASP A 7 -2.75 -2.55 -12.96
CA ASP A 7 -2.48 -3.57 -13.96
C ASP A 7 -0.95 -3.79 -14.10
N PRO A 8 -0.46 -5.05 -14.06
CA PRO A 8 0.96 -5.35 -14.23
C PRO A 8 1.56 -4.79 -15.52
N ALA A 9 0.78 -4.67 -16.60
CA ALA A 9 1.23 -4.08 -17.86
C ALA A 9 1.55 -2.57 -17.76
N HIS A 10 1.06 -1.90 -16.71
CA HIS A 10 1.26 -0.47 -16.46
C HIS A 10 2.14 -0.21 -15.22
N ARG A 11 2.76 -1.24 -14.64
CA ARG A 11 3.75 -1.09 -13.57
C ARG A 11 5.00 -0.40 -14.13
N GLY A 12 5.48 0.61 -13.42
CA GLY A 12 6.62 1.43 -13.86
C GLY A 12 6.28 2.63 -14.75
N SER A 13 5.02 2.78 -15.16
CA SER A 13 4.54 3.97 -15.91
C SER A 13 4.27 5.19 -15.01
N GLY A 14 4.30 5.02 -13.69
CA GLY A 14 4.02 6.10 -12.71
C GLY A 14 2.54 6.27 -12.36
N ILE A 15 1.63 5.55 -13.03
CA ILE A 15 0.18 5.57 -12.77
C ILE A 15 -0.13 5.17 -11.31
N GLY A 16 0.49 4.10 -10.82
CA GLY A 16 0.31 3.67 -9.43
C GLY A 16 0.75 4.74 -8.43
N ALA A 17 1.88 5.40 -8.68
CA ALA A 17 2.35 6.50 -7.84
C ALA A 17 1.41 7.71 -7.92
N ALA A 18 0.88 8.05 -9.10
CA ALA A 18 -0.07 9.14 -9.27
C ALA A 18 -1.38 8.89 -8.51
N LEU A 19 -1.93 7.66 -8.57
CA LEU A 19 -3.13 7.27 -7.84
C LEU A 19 -2.91 7.34 -6.34
N VAL A 20 -1.80 6.79 -5.83
CA VAL A 20 -1.45 6.87 -4.41
C VAL A 20 -1.28 8.32 -3.97
N ARG A 21 -0.55 9.15 -4.73
CA ARG A 21 -0.36 10.58 -4.41
C ARG A 21 -1.68 11.35 -4.40
N HIS A 22 -2.58 11.05 -5.32
CA HIS A 22 -3.91 11.65 -5.35
C HIS A 22 -4.75 11.23 -4.14
N GLY A 23 -4.73 9.94 -3.78
CA GLY A 23 -5.36 9.43 -2.57
C GLY A 23 -4.79 10.07 -1.30
N LEU A 24 -3.47 10.24 -1.23
CA LEU A 24 -2.79 10.92 -0.12
C LEU A 24 -3.11 12.41 -0.04
N ALA A 25 -3.31 13.09 -1.17
CA ALA A 25 -3.71 14.50 -1.18
C ALA A 25 -5.10 14.71 -0.57
N MET A 26 -6.01 13.75 -0.71
CA MET A 26 -7.33 13.78 -0.07
C MET A 26 -7.30 13.21 1.36
N HIS A 27 -6.48 12.18 1.59
CA HIS A 27 -6.37 11.45 2.84
C HIS A 27 -4.91 11.23 3.23
N PRO A 28 -4.27 12.17 3.94
CA PRO A 28 -2.84 12.11 4.26
C PRO A 28 -2.47 10.95 5.19
N GLN A 29 -3.46 10.36 5.88
CA GLN A 29 -3.32 9.20 6.75
C GLN A 29 -3.89 7.92 6.11
N MET A 30 -3.65 7.72 4.82
CA MET A 30 -4.13 6.54 4.12
C MET A 30 -3.47 5.26 4.68
N THR A 31 -4.29 4.24 4.94
CA THR A 31 -3.86 2.89 5.28
C THR A 31 -4.17 1.95 4.12
N THR A 32 -3.34 0.92 3.94
CA THR A 32 -3.52 -0.08 2.90
C THR A 32 -2.95 -1.42 3.35
N ASP A 33 -3.51 -2.50 2.85
CA ASP A 33 -3.07 -3.86 3.14
C ASP A 33 -2.49 -4.48 1.88
N VAL A 34 -1.31 -5.07 2.02
CA VAL A 34 -0.59 -5.71 0.92
C VAL A 34 -0.22 -7.12 1.33
N ASN A 35 -0.40 -8.08 0.42
CA ASN A 35 0.06 -9.43 0.67
C ASN A 35 1.59 -9.47 0.78
N GLU A 36 2.12 -10.07 1.85
CA GLU A 36 3.56 -10.19 2.12
C GLU A 36 4.30 -10.89 0.98
N GLN A 37 3.65 -11.82 0.30
CA GLN A 37 4.21 -12.52 -0.85
C GLN A 37 4.43 -11.60 -2.06
N ASN A 38 3.76 -10.46 -2.10
CA ASN A 38 3.91 -9.47 -3.17
C ASN A 38 5.00 -8.44 -2.81
N GLY A 39 6.25 -8.90 -2.75
CA GLY A 39 7.40 -8.06 -2.40
C GLY A 39 7.58 -6.84 -3.31
N GLN A 40 7.10 -6.90 -4.56
CA GLN A 40 7.08 -5.73 -5.44
C GLN A 40 6.14 -4.62 -4.93
N ALA A 41 4.95 -4.99 -4.45
CA ALA A 41 4.00 -4.05 -3.89
C ALA A 41 4.50 -3.47 -2.56
N VAL A 42 5.10 -4.29 -1.70
CA VAL A 42 5.70 -3.84 -0.44
C VAL A 42 6.76 -2.76 -0.71
N GLY A 43 7.74 -3.06 -1.57
CA GLY A 43 8.78 -2.09 -1.91
C GLY A 43 8.26 -0.85 -2.65
N PHE A 44 7.15 -0.97 -3.39
CA PHE A 44 6.49 0.18 -3.99
C PHE A 44 5.90 1.12 -2.93
N TYR A 45 5.16 0.60 -1.96
CA TYR A 45 4.55 1.41 -0.90
C TYR A 45 5.60 1.98 0.07
N GLU A 46 6.64 1.22 0.42
CA GLU A 46 7.76 1.72 1.23
C GLU A 46 8.44 2.94 0.59
N ARG A 47 8.69 2.89 -0.73
CA ARG A 47 9.23 4.04 -1.49
C ARG A 47 8.28 5.23 -1.54
N MET A 48 6.98 5.01 -1.40
CA MET A 48 5.98 6.09 -1.33
C MET A 48 5.86 6.70 0.08
N GLY A 49 6.62 6.23 1.08
CA GLY A 49 6.56 6.74 2.45
C GLY A 49 5.56 6.02 3.35
N PHE A 50 5.07 4.85 2.92
CA PHE A 50 4.31 3.98 3.80
C PHE A 50 5.23 3.21 4.75
N VAL A 51 4.76 3.02 5.97
CA VAL A 51 5.43 2.24 7.00
C VAL A 51 4.56 1.05 7.37
N GLN A 52 5.19 -0.09 7.63
CA GLN A 52 4.51 -1.24 8.18
C GLN A 52 4.06 -0.94 9.61
N THR A 53 2.75 -0.99 9.84
CA THR A 53 2.13 -0.83 11.16
C THR A 53 1.70 -2.15 11.78
N GLY A 54 1.63 -3.21 10.98
CA GLY A 54 1.29 -4.53 11.48
C GLY A 54 1.36 -5.58 10.38
N ARG A 55 1.12 -6.83 10.77
CA ARG A 55 0.96 -7.95 9.86
C ARG A 55 -0.14 -8.88 10.38
N SER A 56 -0.85 -9.50 9.46
CA SER A 56 -1.83 -10.55 9.73
C SER A 56 -1.38 -11.82 9.03
N ALA A 57 -1.34 -12.95 9.74
CA ALA A 57 -0.99 -14.24 9.15
C ALA A 57 -2.10 -14.83 8.27
N PHE A 58 -3.33 -14.35 8.46
CA PHE A 58 -4.51 -14.79 7.74
C PHE A 58 -5.20 -13.60 7.08
N ASP A 59 -5.76 -13.83 5.90
CA ASP A 59 -6.64 -12.87 5.22
C ASP A 59 -8.01 -12.81 5.94
N GLY A 60 -8.86 -11.84 5.61
CA GLY A 60 -10.21 -11.67 6.17
C GLY A 60 -11.14 -12.88 6.01
N GLN A 61 -10.77 -13.84 5.16
CA GLN A 61 -11.45 -15.12 4.94
C GLN A 61 -10.81 -16.31 5.68
N GLY A 62 -9.82 -16.08 6.55
CA GLY A 62 -9.12 -17.15 7.29
C GLY A 62 -8.15 -17.99 6.44
N LYS A 63 -7.83 -17.56 5.21
CA LYS A 63 -6.83 -18.23 4.37
C LYS A 63 -5.43 -17.85 4.85
N PRO A 64 -4.43 -18.76 4.75
CA PRO A 64 -3.05 -18.52 5.18
C PRO A 64 -2.29 -17.64 4.19
N TYR A 65 -2.86 -16.47 3.88
CA TYR A 65 -2.25 -15.45 3.05
C TYR A 65 -1.82 -14.31 3.97
N PRO A 66 -0.53 -14.22 4.31
CA PRO A 66 -0.05 -13.17 5.18
C PRO A 66 -0.22 -11.80 4.51
N LEU A 67 -0.86 -10.89 5.24
CA LEU A 67 -1.05 -9.50 4.85
C LEU A 67 -0.16 -8.61 5.73
N ILE A 68 0.40 -7.58 5.13
CA ILE A 68 1.11 -6.50 5.78
C ILE A 68 0.19 -5.29 5.78
N HIS A 69 -0.06 -4.76 6.97
CA HIS A 69 -0.76 -3.51 7.17
C HIS A 69 0.24 -2.37 7.03
N LEU A 70 0.02 -1.52 6.05
CA LEU A 70 0.82 -0.33 5.78
C LEU A 70 0.00 0.92 6.09
N LYS A 71 0.67 1.91 6.68
CA LYS A 71 0.12 3.24 6.90
C LYS A 71 1.06 4.26 6.32
N HIS A 72 0.52 5.24 5.60
CA HIS A 72 1.34 6.38 5.20
C HIS A 72 1.73 7.14 6.47
N ALA A 73 3.04 7.27 6.70
CA ALA A 73 3.57 8.15 7.72
C ALA A 73 3.35 9.57 7.20
N GLY A 74 2.11 10.07 7.34
CA GLY A 74 1.68 11.37 6.85
C GLY A 74 2.78 12.37 7.15
N GLY A 75 3.45 12.83 6.10
CA GLY A 75 4.47 13.85 6.24
C GLY A 75 3.80 15.03 6.90
N SER A 76 4.18 15.29 8.15
CA SER A 76 4.01 16.63 8.69
C SER A 76 4.79 17.51 7.72
N ALA A 77 4.07 18.21 6.84
CA ALA A 77 4.61 19.35 6.16
C ALA A 77 5.09 20.27 7.28
N ASN A 78 6.41 20.38 7.41
CA ASN A 78 7.05 21.43 8.19
C ASN A 78 7.60 22.43 7.17
#